data_AF-A0ABC9PZ14-F1
#
_entry.id   AF-A0ABC9PZ14-F1
#
_cell.length_a   1.000
_cell.length_b   1.000
_cell.length_c   1.000
_cell.angle_alpha   90.00
_cell.angle_beta   90.00
_cell.angle_gamma   90.00
#
_symmetry.space_group_name_H-M   'P 1'
#
loop_
_entity.id
_entity.type
_entity.pdbx_description
1 polymer ?
#
loop_
_entity_poly.entity_id
_entity_poly.type
_entity_poly.pdbx_seq_one_letter_code
_entity_poly.pdbx_strand_id
1 'polypeptide(L)'
;MKFSTLSEEELTNYTKKHFKHYTQSIELYNYRNKINHEAHIVGVKNDKNEVIAACLLTEARIFKFYKYFYSHRGPLLDYFDAKLVCYFFKELSKFIYKNRGVFILVDPYLIENLRDANGRIIKNYNNSVIVKMLGKIGYLHQGYTTGYSNKSQIRWISVLD
;
A
#
# COMPACT_ATOMS: atom_id res chain seq x y z
N MET A 1 -16.30 -10.10 5.35
CA MET A 1 -15.13 -9.47 4.63
C MET A 1 -14.74 -10.34 3.44
N LYS A 2 -14.60 -9.76 2.25
CA LYS A 2 -14.20 -10.47 1.03
C LYS A 2 -13.13 -9.67 0.29
N PHE A 3 -12.01 -10.32 -0.04
CA PHE A 3 -10.97 -9.71 -0.89
C PHE A 3 -11.34 -9.90 -2.36
N SER A 4 -11.25 -8.85 -3.16
CA SER A 4 -11.56 -8.91 -4.59
C SER A 4 -10.82 -7.84 -5.37
N THR A 5 -10.86 -7.95 -6.69
CA THR A 5 -10.64 -6.78 -7.56
C THR A 5 -11.74 -5.76 -7.33
N LEU A 6 -11.42 -4.48 -7.44
CA LEU A 6 -12.41 -3.40 -7.39
C LEU A 6 -12.57 -2.77 -8.78
N SER A 7 -13.72 -2.16 -9.03
CA SER A 7 -13.92 -1.32 -10.21
C SER A 7 -13.19 0.03 -10.06
N GLU A 8 -13.02 0.73 -11.18
CA GLU A 8 -12.49 2.09 -11.21
C GLU A 8 -13.34 3.06 -10.39
N GLU A 9 -14.67 2.90 -10.46
CA GLU A 9 -15.63 3.69 -9.69
C GLU A 9 -15.49 3.42 -8.17
N GLU A 10 -15.33 2.15 -7.79
CA GLU A 10 -15.14 1.75 -6.39
C GLU A 10 -13.86 2.34 -5.80
N LEU A 11 -12.75 2.29 -6.55
CA LEU A 11 -11.51 2.94 -6.14
C LEU A 11 -11.72 4.45 -5.99
N THR A 12 -12.30 5.10 -7.00
CA THR A 12 -12.51 6.55 -7.02
C THR A 12 -13.38 7.03 -5.87
N ASN A 13 -14.47 6.31 -5.58
CA ASN A 13 -15.37 6.65 -4.48
C ASN A 13 -14.71 6.44 -3.11
N TYR A 14 -13.88 5.40 -2.97
CA TYR A 14 -13.14 5.14 -1.74
C TYR A 14 -12.04 6.19 -1.51
N THR A 15 -11.25 6.51 -2.55
CA THR A 15 -10.13 7.47 -2.45
C THR A 15 -10.60 8.89 -2.19
N LYS A 16 -11.77 9.30 -2.71
CA LYS A 16 -12.39 10.61 -2.37
C LYS A 16 -12.61 10.79 -0.87
N LYS A 17 -12.96 9.72 -0.16
CA LYS A 17 -13.25 9.74 1.29
C LYS A 17 -12.02 9.45 2.15
N HIS A 18 -11.10 8.63 1.64
CA HIS A 18 -9.96 8.11 2.38
C HIS A 18 -8.62 8.49 1.73
N PHE A 19 -8.55 9.67 1.11
CA PHE A 19 -7.36 10.13 0.42
C PHE A 19 -6.16 10.19 1.38
N LYS A 20 -5.04 9.60 0.96
CA LYS A 20 -3.76 9.64 1.68
C LYS A 20 -2.60 10.02 0.78
N HIS A 21 -2.56 9.50 -0.44
CA HIS A 21 -1.47 9.74 -1.36
C HIS A 21 -1.96 9.71 -2.82
N TYR A 22 -1.43 10.61 -3.65
CA TYR A 22 -1.84 10.77 -5.05
C TYR A 22 -1.56 9.55 -5.93
N THR A 23 -0.66 8.66 -5.51
CA THR A 23 -0.38 7.42 -6.25
C THR A 23 -1.45 6.34 -6.07
N GLN A 24 -2.38 6.52 -5.14
CA GLN A 24 -3.56 5.66 -5.01
C GLN A 24 -4.75 6.30 -5.75
N SER A 25 -4.57 6.62 -7.04
CA SER A 25 -5.56 7.33 -7.85
C SER A 25 -5.88 6.62 -9.16
N ILE A 26 -7.04 6.95 -9.73
CA ILE A 26 -7.49 6.35 -10.99
C ILE A 26 -6.64 6.80 -12.18
N GLU A 27 -6.11 8.02 -12.13
CA GLU A 27 -5.23 8.57 -13.15
C GLU A 27 -3.94 7.75 -13.27
N LEU A 28 -3.33 7.35 -12.14
CA LEU A 28 -2.15 6.49 -12.17
C LEU A 28 -2.48 5.09 -12.73
N TYR A 29 -3.63 4.54 -12.34
CA TYR A 29 -4.09 3.25 -12.86
C TYR A 29 -4.24 3.30 -14.39
N ASN A 30 -4.96 4.30 -14.89
CA ASN A 30 -5.18 4.50 -16.32
C ASN A 30 -3.88 4.74 -17.08
N TYR A 31 -2.98 5.54 -16.53
CA TYR A 31 -1.66 5.78 -17.12
C TYR A 31 -0.85 4.49 -17.26
N ARG A 32 -0.77 3.68 -16.18
CA ARG A 32 -0.01 2.43 -16.19
C ARG A 32 -0.62 1.39 -17.12
N ASN A 33 -1.94 1.31 -17.19
CA ASN A 33 -2.61 0.38 -18.08
C ASN A 33 -2.54 0.77 -19.55
N LYS A 34 -2.48 2.07 -19.87
CA LYS A 34 -2.23 2.54 -21.24
C LYS A 34 -0.87 2.12 -21.79
N ILE A 35 0.12 1.95 -20.90
CA ILE A 35 1.50 1.60 -21.31
C ILE A 35 1.63 0.09 -21.49
N ASN A 36 1.38 -0.70 -20.44
CA ASN A 36 1.69 -2.13 -20.43
C ASN A 36 0.58 -3.02 -19.84
N HIS A 37 -0.60 -2.48 -19.49
CA HIS A 37 -1.64 -3.23 -18.76
C HIS A 37 -1.14 -3.87 -17.45
N GLU A 38 -0.30 -3.14 -16.72
CA GLU A 38 0.42 -3.62 -15.54
C GLU A 38 -0.19 -3.16 -14.21
N ALA A 39 -1.36 -2.52 -14.20
CA ALA A 39 -1.98 -2.03 -12.97
C ALA A 39 -3.20 -2.85 -12.56
N HIS A 40 -3.33 -3.05 -11.25
CA HIS A 40 -4.42 -3.79 -10.62
C HIS A 40 -5.07 -2.93 -9.54
N ILE A 41 -6.39 -3.04 -9.41
CA ILE A 41 -7.12 -2.46 -8.29
C ILE A 41 -7.67 -3.60 -7.46
N VAL A 42 -7.22 -3.70 -6.20
CA VAL A 42 -7.67 -4.72 -5.26
C VAL A 42 -8.21 -4.06 -4.00
N GLY A 43 -9.03 -4.78 -3.25
CA GLY A 43 -9.63 -4.26 -2.05
C GLY A 43 -10.34 -5.30 -1.21
N VAL A 44 -10.94 -4.84 -0.12
CA VAL A 44 -11.79 -5.65 0.75
C VAL A 44 -13.16 -4.99 0.84
N LYS A 45 -14.19 -5.80 0.66
CA LYS A 45 -15.58 -5.42 0.88
C LYS A 45 -16.11 -6.04 2.17
N ASN A 46 -16.95 -5.31 2.89
CA ASN A 46 -17.69 -5.85 4.03
C ASN A 46 -18.91 -6.66 3.54
N ASP A 47 -19.72 -7.15 4.48
CA ASP A 47 -20.85 -8.03 4.17
C ASP A 47 -22.03 -7.27 3.54
N LYS A 48 -22.01 -5.93 3.60
CA LYS A 48 -22.93 -5.02 2.90
C LYS A 48 -22.42 -4.62 1.51
N ASN A 49 -21.34 -5.26 1.03
CA ASN A 49 -20.66 -4.96 -0.23
C ASN A 49 -20.02 -3.56 -0.29
N GLU A 50 -19.78 -2.92 0.85
CA GLU A 50 -19.10 -1.61 0.93
C GLU A 50 -17.59 -1.82 0.96
N VAL A 51 -16.85 -1.00 0.20
CA VAL A 51 -15.38 -1.03 0.19
C VAL A 51 -14.85 -0.49 1.51
N ILE A 52 -14.09 -1.31 2.23
CA ILE A 52 -13.45 -0.96 3.52
C ILE A 52 -11.93 -0.89 3.43
N ALA A 53 -11.34 -1.35 2.33
CA ALA A 53 -9.93 -1.19 1.99
C ALA A 53 -9.75 -1.18 0.48
N ALA A 54 -8.82 -0.39 -0.02
CA ALA A 54 -8.47 -0.33 -1.44
C ALA A 54 -6.95 -0.20 -1.64
N CYS A 55 -6.44 -0.74 -2.74
CA CYS A 55 -5.04 -0.59 -3.13
C CYS A 55 -4.90 -0.65 -4.64
N LEU A 56 -4.22 0.35 -5.19
CA LEU A 56 -3.61 0.28 -6.50
C LEU A 56 -2.28 -0.46 -6.40
N LEU A 57 -2.09 -1.46 -7.25
CA LEU A 57 -0.83 -2.18 -7.41
C LEU A 57 -0.35 -2.02 -8.84
N THR A 58 0.97 -2.01 -9.05
CA THR A 58 1.54 -2.30 -10.37
C THR A 58 2.37 -3.56 -10.32
N GLU A 59 2.46 -4.25 -11.44
CA GLU A 59 3.36 -5.37 -11.67
C GLU A 59 4.47 -4.99 -12.65
N ALA A 60 5.59 -5.71 -12.59
CA ALA A 60 6.62 -5.66 -13.62
C ALA A 60 7.29 -7.02 -13.75
N ARG A 61 7.61 -7.40 -14.99
CA ARG A 61 8.14 -8.71 -15.35
C ARG A 61 9.58 -8.92 -14.84
N ILE A 62 9.82 -10.07 -14.23
CA ILE A 62 11.14 -10.55 -13.79
C ILE A 62 11.29 -12.04 -14.13
N PHE A 63 12.53 -12.52 -14.20
CA PHE A 63 12.84 -13.95 -14.42
C PHE A 63 11.98 -14.61 -15.52
N LYS A 64 11.93 -13.97 -16.68
CA LYS A 64 11.17 -14.38 -17.88
C LYS A 64 9.65 -14.44 -17.75
N PHE A 65 9.02 -15.01 -16.73
CA PHE A 65 7.55 -15.12 -16.70
C PHE A 65 6.95 -14.85 -15.32
N TYR A 66 7.82 -14.50 -14.37
CA TYR A 66 7.44 -14.05 -13.06
C TYR A 66 7.29 -12.54 -13.02
N LYS A 67 6.77 -12.04 -11.90
CA LYS A 67 6.53 -10.63 -11.70
C LYS A 67 6.95 -10.23 -10.29
N TYR A 68 7.28 -8.96 -10.09
CA TYR A 68 7.17 -8.35 -8.77
C TYR A 68 6.05 -7.33 -8.79
N PHE A 69 5.51 -7.04 -7.61
CA PHE A 69 4.44 -6.06 -7.44
C PHE A 69 4.90 -4.91 -6.54
N TYR A 70 4.24 -3.77 -6.67
CA TYR A 70 4.48 -2.60 -5.84
C TYR A 70 3.16 -1.89 -5.51
N SER A 71 2.97 -1.53 -4.23
CA SER A 71 1.72 -0.95 -3.73
C SER A 71 1.59 0.55 -3.80
N HIS A 72 2.61 1.28 -4.28
CA HIS A 72 2.55 2.74 -4.49
C HIS A 72 1.93 3.51 -3.32
N ARG A 73 2.55 3.48 -2.14
CA ARG A 73 2.05 4.13 -0.91
C ARG A 73 0.73 3.61 -0.35
N GLY A 74 0.14 2.60 -0.99
CA GLY A 74 -1.00 1.84 -0.48
C GLY A 74 -0.56 0.68 0.44
N PRO A 75 -1.53 -0.05 1.01
CA PRO A 75 -2.97 0.09 0.81
C PRO A 75 -3.60 1.24 1.62
N LEU A 76 -4.74 1.73 1.12
CA LEU A 76 -5.64 2.63 1.83
C LEU A 76 -6.62 1.78 2.66
N LEU A 77 -6.42 1.78 3.97
CA LEU A 77 -7.28 1.09 4.94
C LEU A 77 -7.11 1.69 6.33
N ASP A 78 -7.99 1.33 7.26
CA ASP A 78 -7.82 1.70 8.66
C ASP A 78 -6.76 0.81 9.33
N TYR A 79 -5.63 1.40 9.69
CA TYR A 79 -4.52 0.70 10.33
C TYR A 79 -4.72 0.49 11.84
N PHE A 80 -5.77 1.08 12.44
CA PHE A 80 -6.18 0.76 13.81
C PHE A 80 -7.00 -0.53 13.87
N ASP A 81 -7.63 -0.96 12.77
CA ASP A 81 -8.29 -2.27 12.68
C ASP A 81 -7.27 -3.36 12.33
N ALA A 82 -6.64 -3.92 13.36
CA ALA A 82 -5.66 -5.01 13.21
C ALA A 82 -6.23 -6.24 12.47
N LYS A 83 -7.53 -6.50 12.58
CA LYS A 83 -8.19 -7.63 11.91
C LYS A 83 -8.24 -7.36 10.40
N LEU A 84 -8.66 -6.17 10.00
CA LEU A 84 -8.67 -5.75 8.59
C LEU A 84 -7.26 -5.71 8.00
N VAL A 85 -6.29 -5.13 8.70
CA VAL A 85 -4.89 -5.08 8.24
C VAL A 85 -4.36 -6.49 7.99
N CYS A 86 -4.43 -7.38 8.99
CA CYS A 86 -3.93 -8.75 8.88
C CYS A 86 -4.65 -9.52 7.76
N TYR A 87 -5.97 -9.36 7.64
CA TYR A 87 -6.74 -9.97 6.56
C TYR A 87 -6.29 -9.48 5.18
N PHE A 88 -6.19 -8.15 4.99
CA PHE A 88 -5.81 -7.55 3.72
C PHE A 88 -4.44 -8.05 3.24
N PHE A 89 -3.41 -7.99 4.09
CA PHE A 89 -2.06 -8.38 3.70
C PHE A 89 -1.89 -9.90 3.47
N LYS A 90 -2.65 -10.74 4.19
CA LYS A 90 -2.70 -12.19 3.91
C LYS A 90 -3.33 -12.48 2.54
N GLU A 91 -4.48 -11.88 2.25
CA GLU A 91 -5.16 -12.09 0.97
C GLU A 91 -4.41 -11.45 -0.20
N LEU A 92 -3.76 -10.30 0.03
CA LEU A 92 -2.83 -9.70 -0.93
C LEU A 92 -1.73 -10.69 -1.30
N SER A 93 -1.05 -11.30 -0.32
CA SER A 93 -0.01 -12.31 -0.60
C SER A 93 -0.52 -13.47 -1.48
N LYS A 94 -1.74 -13.96 -1.24
CA LYS A 94 -2.38 -14.99 -2.07
C LYS A 94 -2.65 -14.48 -3.49
N PHE A 95 -3.12 -13.24 -3.63
CA PHE A 95 -3.33 -12.61 -4.93
C PHE A 95 -2.02 -12.50 -5.72
N ILE A 96 -0.92 -12.07 -5.07
CA ILE A 96 0.40 -11.99 -5.69
C ILE A 96 0.87 -13.35 -6.19
N TYR A 97 0.78 -14.38 -5.34
CA TYR A 97 1.15 -15.74 -5.70
C TYR A 97 0.36 -16.27 -6.92
N LYS A 98 -0.98 -16.09 -6.91
CA LYS A 98 -1.86 -16.52 -8.01
C LYS A 98 -1.50 -15.83 -9.35
N ASN A 99 -0.96 -14.62 -9.29
CA ASN A 99 -0.56 -13.84 -10.47
C ASN A 99 0.94 -13.99 -10.83
N ARG A 100 1.59 -15.09 -10.41
CA ARG A 100 3.01 -15.38 -10.66
C ARG A 100 3.97 -14.33 -10.08
N GLY A 101 3.54 -13.67 -9.00
CA GLY A 101 4.39 -12.74 -8.26
C GLY A 101 5.39 -13.49 -7.38
N VAL A 102 6.65 -13.06 -7.42
CA VAL A 102 7.74 -13.58 -6.57
C VAL A 102 7.79 -12.83 -5.25
N PHE A 103 7.61 -11.50 -5.30
CA PHE A 103 7.55 -10.65 -4.12
C PHE A 103 6.70 -9.41 -4.40
N ILE A 104 6.32 -8.73 -3.32
CA ILE A 104 5.67 -7.42 -3.37
C ILE A 104 6.43 -6.43 -2.48
N LEU A 105 6.60 -5.21 -2.97
CA LEU A 105 7.07 -4.07 -2.18
C LEU A 105 5.86 -3.30 -1.68
N VAL A 106 5.82 -3.06 -0.37
CA VAL A 106 4.77 -2.27 0.27
C VAL A 106 5.36 -1.14 1.08
N ASP A 107 4.82 0.06 0.92
CA ASP A 107 5.31 1.27 1.56
C ASP A 107 4.14 2.18 2.02
N PRO A 108 3.22 1.66 2.85
CA PRO A 108 1.98 2.33 3.19
C PRO A 108 2.20 3.73 3.77
N TYR A 109 1.32 4.67 3.43
CA TYR A 109 1.42 6.07 3.86
C TYR A 109 1.03 6.25 5.34
N LEU A 110 1.94 5.85 6.22
CA LEU A 110 1.82 5.94 7.68
C LEU A 110 2.87 6.88 8.26
N ILE A 111 2.42 7.80 9.11
CA ILE A 111 3.30 8.70 9.85
C ILE A 111 3.88 7.93 11.04
N GLU A 112 5.20 7.85 11.12
CA GLU A 112 5.90 7.27 12.28
C GLU A 112 6.20 8.34 13.34
N ASN A 113 6.77 9.46 12.92
CA ASN A 113 7.13 10.57 13.79
C ASN A 113 6.80 11.91 13.11
N LEU A 114 6.22 12.84 13.87
CA LEU A 114 6.22 14.26 13.55
C LEU A 114 7.48 14.87 14.14
N ARG A 115 8.18 15.68 13.35
CA ARG A 115 9.44 16.32 13.76
C ARG A 115 9.44 17.79 13.40
N ASP A 116 10.21 18.56 14.17
CA ASP A 116 10.54 19.94 13.82
C ASP A 116 11.63 19.99 12.73
N ALA A 117 11.93 21.20 12.25
CA ALA A 117 12.98 21.43 11.25
C ALA A 117 14.39 21.05 11.74
N ASN A 118 14.60 20.91 13.05
CA ASN A 118 15.86 20.46 13.65
C ASN A 118 15.91 18.93 13.82
N GLY A 119 14.88 18.21 13.38
CA GLY A 119 14.77 16.76 13.48
C GLY A 119 14.33 16.25 14.85
N ARG A 120 13.96 17.12 15.80
CA ARG A 120 13.47 16.71 17.12
C ARG A 120 12.07 16.13 17.00
N ILE A 121 11.80 15.03 17.70
CA ILE A 121 10.48 14.38 17.68
C ILE A 121 9.51 15.22 18.49
N ILE A 122 8.48 15.74 17.83
CA ILE A 122 7.35 16.43 18.45
C ILE A 122 6.30 15.38 18.87
N LYS A 123 6.06 14.38 18.03
CA LYS A 123 5.08 13.32 18.28
C LYS A 123 5.54 11.99 17.69
N ASN A 124 5.42 10.92 18.47
CA ASN A 124 5.70 9.56 18.03
C ASN A 124 4.37 8.78 17.95
N TYR A 125 4.07 8.22 16.79
CA TYR A 125 2.86 7.41 16.55
C TYR A 125 3.07 5.91 16.84
N ASN A 126 4.33 5.46 16.91
CA ASN A 126 4.75 4.10 17.24
C ASN A 126 4.00 3.01 16.45
N ASN A 127 4.34 2.85 15.16
CA ASN A 127 3.76 1.78 14.33
C ASN A 127 4.43 0.41 14.51
N SER A 128 5.16 0.20 15.62
CA SER A 128 5.90 -1.06 15.87
C SER A 128 4.99 -2.29 15.90
N VAL A 129 3.74 -2.13 16.33
CA VAL A 129 2.73 -3.20 16.35
C VAL A 129 2.42 -3.66 14.92
N ILE A 130 2.24 -2.72 13.98
CA ILE A 130 1.98 -3.02 12.57
C ILE A 130 3.19 -3.75 11.98
N VAL A 131 4.41 -3.25 12.22
CA VAL A 131 5.64 -3.88 11.73
C VAL A 131 5.77 -5.33 12.22
N LYS A 132 5.55 -5.57 13.51
CA LYS A 132 5.60 -6.92 14.09
C LYS A 132 4.51 -7.83 13.53
N MET A 133 3.29 -7.31 13.38
CA MET A 133 2.17 -8.07 12.83
C MET A 133 2.41 -8.48 11.38
N LEU A 134 2.87 -7.55 10.54
CA LEU A 134 3.23 -7.81 9.15
C LEU A 134 4.42 -8.77 9.05
N GLY A 135 5.40 -8.65 9.94
CA GLY A 135 6.52 -9.59 10.04
C GLY A 135 6.09 -11.03 10.29
N LYS A 136 5.10 -11.26 11.16
CA LYS A 136 4.54 -12.60 11.43
C LYS A 136 3.89 -13.25 10.22
N ILE A 137 3.51 -12.47 9.20
CA ILE A 137 2.90 -12.97 7.96
C ILE A 137 3.82 -12.83 6.75
N GLY A 138 5.13 -12.63 6.97
CA GLY A 138 6.15 -12.70 5.93
C GLY A 138 6.57 -11.37 5.29
N TYR A 139 6.02 -10.24 5.75
CA TYR A 139 6.43 -8.91 5.26
C TYR A 139 7.62 -8.38 6.07
N LEU A 140 8.78 -8.28 5.42
CA LEU A 140 10.04 -7.90 6.07
C LEU A 140 10.29 -6.39 5.98
N HIS A 141 10.32 -5.71 7.14
CA HIS A 141 10.66 -4.29 7.21
C HIS A 141 12.14 -4.06 6.85
N GLN A 142 12.38 -3.13 5.92
CA GLN A 142 13.72 -2.86 5.35
C GLN A 142 14.59 -1.92 6.20
N GLY A 143 14.26 -1.74 7.48
CA GLY A 143 14.96 -0.81 8.39
C GLY A 143 14.54 0.64 8.22
N TYR A 144 15.11 1.55 9.01
CA TYR A 144 14.78 2.99 9.05
C TYR A 144 15.77 3.82 8.22
N THR A 145 15.73 3.64 6.90
CA THR A 145 16.67 4.32 5.99
C THR A 145 16.48 5.84 5.90
N THR A 146 17.58 6.55 5.67
CA THR A 146 17.64 8.00 5.46
C THR A 146 18.30 8.30 4.11
N GLY A 147 18.08 9.52 3.58
CA GLY A 147 18.61 9.93 2.28
C GLY A 147 17.77 9.44 1.10
N TYR A 148 18.33 9.60 -0.11
CA TYR A 148 17.67 9.22 -1.36
C TYR A 148 18.03 7.79 -1.76
N SER A 149 17.07 7.08 -2.34
CA SER A 149 17.20 5.70 -2.78
C SER A 149 16.63 5.56 -4.18
N ASN A 150 17.33 4.80 -5.02
CA ASN A 150 16.83 4.43 -6.36
C ASN A 150 15.76 3.33 -6.31
N LYS A 151 15.52 2.73 -5.13
CA LYS A 151 14.67 1.54 -4.96
C LYS A 151 13.47 1.76 -4.05
N SER A 152 13.42 2.86 -3.30
CA SER A 152 12.38 3.11 -2.32
C SER A 152 11.98 4.58 -2.29
N GLN A 153 10.73 4.85 -1.93
CA GLN A 153 10.26 6.21 -1.72
C GLN A 153 10.98 6.89 -0.55
N ILE A 154 11.05 8.22 -0.59
CA ILE A 154 11.55 9.02 0.52
C ILE A 154 10.66 8.85 1.76
N ARG A 155 11.26 8.82 2.95
CA ARG A 155 10.53 8.61 4.21
C ARG A 155 10.26 9.89 5.00
N TRP A 156 10.84 10.99 4.55
CA TRP A 156 10.84 12.29 5.21
C TRP A 156 10.21 13.29 4.25
N ILE A 157 9.14 13.94 4.68
CA ILE A 157 8.38 14.92 3.89
C ILE A 157 8.22 16.15 4.77
N SER A 158 8.62 17.31 4.25
CA SER A 158 8.30 18.60 4.86
C SER A 158 6.91 19.01 4.41
N VAL A 159 6.01 19.25 5.36
CA VAL A 159 4.61 19.62 5.11
C VAL A 159 4.35 20.96 5.79
N LEU A 160 3.70 21.87 5.08
CA LEU A 160 3.15 23.11 5.62
C LEU A 160 1.65 22.87 5.81
N ASP A 161 1.16 23.09 7.03
CA ASP A 161 -0.27 22.95 7.38
C ASP A 161 -1.11 24.14 6.88
#